data_AF-A0A1W1CX11-F1
#
_entry.id   AF-A0A1W1CX11-F1
#
_cell.length_a   1.000
_cell.length_b   1.000
_cell.length_c   1.000
_cell.angle_alpha   90.00
_cell.angle_beta   90.00
_cell.angle_gamma   90.00
#
_symmetry.space_group_name_H-M   'P 1'
#
loop_
_entity.id
_entity.type
_entity.pdbx_description
1 polymer ?
#
loop_
_entity_poly.entity_id
_entity_poly.type
_entity_poly.pdbx_seq_one_letter_code
_entity_poly.pdbx_strand_id
1 'polypeptide(L)'
;MKKIQRLILLSLFVLNANAQELTKDNVNFTIRQIPIPAVKAFYIGRGFSVEQIQPYADTCVYTTTLRNDKTDEEIHYLRENWYASIDKKKHSIKTNDYWKKQFEKSKITPAQWIAFRLSQMPEEQVYAANGGWNQGIFSVNVPHGSTFDLSIVWDEKGKQNELTLQGVSCEK
;
A
#
# COMPACT_ATOMS: atom_id res chain seq x y z
N MET A 1 8.08 52.57 17.90
CA MET A 1 9.12 52.31 16.87
C MET A 1 9.89 51.06 17.25
N LYS A 2 10.22 50.23 16.24
CA LYS A 2 10.98 48.95 16.24
C LYS A 2 10.24 47.66 16.64
N LYS A 3 9.63 47.05 15.61
CA LYS A 3 9.51 45.60 15.38
C LYS A 3 10.89 44.92 15.41
N ILE A 4 10.92 43.60 15.63
CA ILE A 4 11.93 42.55 15.33
C ILE A 4 11.88 41.56 16.54
N GLN A 5 11.73 40.25 16.46
CA GLN A 5 11.94 39.25 15.40
C GLN A 5 11.01 38.05 15.70
N ARG A 6 10.23 37.57 14.72
CA ARG A 6 9.63 36.23 14.78
C ARG A 6 10.75 35.23 14.49
N LEU A 7 11.15 34.46 15.48
CA LEU A 7 12.00 33.29 15.28
C LEU A 7 11.13 32.20 14.64
N ILE A 8 11.27 32.03 13.33
CA ILE A 8 10.70 30.88 12.61
C ILE A 8 11.52 29.67 13.04
N LEU A 9 10.91 28.80 13.84
CA LEU A 9 11.45 27.47 14.13
C LEU A 9 11.22 26.62 12.86
N LEU A 10 12.11 26.78 11.87
CA LEU A 10 12.20 25.88 10.72
C LEU A 10 13.05 24.67 11.16
N SER A 11 12.47 23.79 11.96
CA SER A 11 13.12 22.55 12.41
C SER A 11 12.42 21.35 11.77
N LEU A 12 13.15 20.73 10.84
CA LEU A 12 12.96 19.39 10.26
C LEU A 12 11.66 19.12 9.49
N PHE A 13 11.60 19.57 8.24
CA PHE A 13 10.77 18.95 7.18
C PHE A 13 11.67 18.43 6.05
N VAL A 14 12.54 17.47 6.35
CA VAL A 14 13.18 16.64 5.31
C VAL A 14 13.19 15.22 5.83
N LEU A 15 12.10 14.50 5.57
CA LEU A 15 11.88 13.03 5.61
C LEU A 15 10.35 12.86 5.66
N ASN A 16 9.69 12.67 4.50
CA ASN A 16 8.28 12.22 4.31
C ASN A 16 7.53 12.93 3.16
N ALA A 17 8.14 13.13 1.99
CA ALA A 17 7.44 13.83 0.91
C ALA A 17 6.23 13.06 0.31
N ASN A 18 6.17 11.72 0.43
CA ASN A 18 5.22 10.89 -0.34
C ASN A 18 4.41 9.89 0.50
N ALA A 19 4.29 10.09 1.82
CA ALA A 19 3.39 9.26 2.64
C ALA A 19 2.00 9.92 2.71
N GLN A 20 0.96 9.15 2.41
CA GLN A 20 -0.43 9.56 2.61
C GLN A 20 -1.01 8.72 3.74
N GLU A 21 -1.66 9.38 4.68
CA GLU A 21 -2.19 8.76 5.88
C GLU A 21 -3.64 9.21 6.06
N LEU A 22 -4.49 8.27 6.44
CA LEU A 22 -5.86 8.54 6.86
C LEU A 22 -6.20 7.71 8.09
N THR A 23 -7.08 8.27 8.90
CA THR A 23 -7.64 7.58 10.07
C THR A 23 -9.16 7.68 10.02
N LYS A 24 -9.85 6.57 10.27
CA LYS A 24 -11.30 6.53 10.47
C LYS A 24 -11.61 5.53 11.55
N ASP A 25 -12.47 5.91 12.50
CA ASP A 25 -12.91 5.07 13.61
C ASP A 25 -11.74 4.39 14.34
N ASN A 26 -10.66 5.14 14.59
CA ASN A 26 -9.39 4.69 15.20
C ASN A 26 -8.60 3.62 14.43
N VAL A 27 -9.01 3.29 13.21
CA VAL A 27 -8.23 2.50 12.26
C VAL A 27 -7.38 3.44 11.42
N ASN A 28 -6.06 3.22 11.45
CA ASN A 28 -5.09 4.02 10.71
C ASN A 28 -4.61 3.27 9.46
N PHE A 29 -4.60 3.96 8.33
CA PHE A 29 -4.07 3.45 7.08
C PHE A 29 -3.04 4.44 6.51
N THR A 30 -1.82 3.96 6.32
CA THR A 30 -0.72 4.74 5.74
C THR A 30 -0.22 4.05 4.49
N ILE A 31 -0.03 4.81 3.40
CA ILE A 31 0.64 4.34 2.19
C ILE A 31 1.80 5.23 1.80
N ARG A 32 2.77 4.64 1.11
CA ARG A 32 3.85 5.35 0.45
C ARG A 32 4.19 4.64 -0.84
N GLN A 33 4.26 5.39 -1.94
CA GLN A 33 4.68 4.81 -3.21
C GLN A 33 6.14 4.35 -3.14
N ILE A 34 6.41 3.18 -3.70
CA ILE A 34 7.77 2.68 -3.93
C ILE A 34 8.16 3.06 -5.36
N PRO A 35 9.24 3.84 -5.56
CA PRO A 35 9.73 4.16 -6.90
C PRO A 35 10.11 2.92 -7.70
N ILE A 36 9.89 2.93 -9.01
CA ILE A 36 10.17 1.80 -9.92
C ILE A 36 11.58 1.22 -9.70
N PRO A 37 12.67 2.02 -9.64
CA PRO A 37 14.01 1.48 -9.43
C PRO A 37 14.15 0.74 -8.09
N ALA A 38 13.47 1.22 -7.04
CA ALA A 38 13.49 0.61 -5.72
C ALA A 38 12.70 -0.71 -5.68
N VAL A 39 11.55 -0.79 -6.37
CA VAL A 39 10.81 -2.06 -6.55
C VAL A 39 11.70 -3.10 -7.22
N LYS A 40 12.32 -2.74 -8.36
CA LYS A 40 13.20 -3.65 -9.09
C LYS A 40 14.37 -4.11 -8.22
N ALA A 41 15.08 -3.18 -7.59
CA ALA A 41 16.22 -3.50 -6.72
C ALA A 41 15.83 -4.45 -5.58
N PHE A 42 14.67 -4.23 -4.94
CA PHE A 42 14.18 -5.06 -3.85
C PHE A 42 14.01 -6.53 -4.25
N TYR A 43 13.44 -6.80 -5.43
CA TYR A 43 13.23 -8.18 -5.90
C TYR A 43 14.44 -8.78 -6.60
N ILE A 44 15.28 -7.98 -7.27
CA ILE A 44 16.55 -8.45 -7.80
C ILE A 44 17.44 -8.97 -6.66
N GLY A 45 17.46 -8.27 -5.52
CA GLY A 45 18.12 -8.75 -4.29
C GLY A 45 17.53 -10.05 -3.72
N ARG A 46 16.38 -10.51 -4.22
CA ARG A 46 15.72 -11.78 -3.88
C ARG A 46 15.81 -12.81 -5.02
N GLY A 47 16.70 -12.56 -5.98
CA GLY A 47 17.05 -13.47 -7.07
C GLY A 47 16.22 -13.31 -8.34
N PHE A 48 15.29 -12.33 -8.44
CA PHE A 48 14.56 -12.06 -9.68
C PHE A 48 15.48 -11.45 -10.75
N SER A 49 15.27 -11.80 -12.03
CA SER A 49 15.82 -11.00 -13.13
C SER A 49 15.02 -9.70 -13.32
N VAL A 50 15.59 -8.75 -14.06
CA VAL A 50 14.88 -7.50 -14.42
C VAL A 50 13.59 -7.83 -15.17
N GLU A 51 13.67 -8.71 -16.16
CA GLU A 51 12.56 -9.12 -17.02
C GLU A 51 11.45 -9.80 -16.21
N GLN A 52 11.82 -10.62 -15.21
CA GLN A 52 10.85 -11.33 -14.37
C GLN A 52 10.03 -10.37 -13.50
N ILE A 53 10.65 -9.30 -12.97
CA ILE A 53 9.94 -8.36 -12.09
C ILE A 53 9.36 -7.15 -12.82
N GLN A 54 9.80 -6.87 -14.04
CA GLN A 54 9.37 -5.71 -14.83
C GLN A 54 7.84 -5.52 -14.85
N PRO A 55 7.00 -6.56 -15.11
CA PRO A 55 5.55 -6.38 -15.14
C PRO A 55 4.93 -5.95 -13.80
N TYR A 56 5.54 -6.37 -12.68
CA TYR A 56 5.12 -5.91 -11.35
C TYR A 56 5.58 -4.46 -11.09
N ALA A 57 6.82 -4.16 -11.46
CA ALA A 57 7.40 -2.83 -11.28
C ALA A 57 6.78 -1.74 -12.16
N ASP A 58 6.11 -2.12 -13.27
CA ASP A 58 5.34 -1.21 -14.13
C ASP A 58 3.94 -0.88 -13.59
N THR A 59 3.54 -1.54 -12.49
CA THR A 59 2.33 -1.16 -11.76
C THR A 59 2.65 -0.14 -10.67
N CYS A 60 1.60 0.46 -10.12
CA CYS A 60 1.77 1.34 -8.99
C CYS A 60 1.94 0.58 -7.68
N VAL A 61 3.18 0.51 -7.18
CA VAL A 61 3.53 -0.24 -5.98
C VAL A 61 3.61 0.67 -4.76
N TYR A 62 2.98 0.26 -3.67
CA TYR A 62 2.96 0.99 -2.40
C TYR A 62 3.39 0.08 -1.25
N THR A 63 4.17 0.61 -0.32
CA THR A 63 4.17 0.10 1.05
C THR A 63 2.91 0.56 1.75
N THR A 64 2.35 -0.28 2.60
CA THR A 64 1.17 0.04 3.41
C THR A 64 1.39 -0.38 4.85
N THR A 65 0.79 0.37 5.77
CA THR A 65 0.59 -0.03 7.16
C THR A 65 -0.89 0.14 7.49
N LEU A 66 -1.50 -0.89 8.07
CA LEU A 66 -2.84 -0.82 8.63
C LEU A 66 -2.73 -1.11 10.12
N ARG A 67 -3.33 -0.25 10.96
CA ARG A 67 -3.23 -0.32 12.42
C ARG A 67 -4.60 -0.18 13.06
N ASN A 68 -4.84 -1.03 14.06
CA ASN A 68 -6.02 -1.07 14.91
C ASN A 68 -5.64 -0.63 16.33
N ASP A 69 -5.15 0.61 16.46
CA ASP A 69 -4.42 1.02 17.66
C ASP A 69 -5.32 1.36 18.86
N LYS A 70 -6.55 1.86 18.61
CA LYS A 70 -7.42 2.41 19.67
C LYS A 70 -8.89 2.04 19.50
N THR A 71 -9.17 0.93 18.81
CA THR A 71 -10.51 0.36 18.80
C THR A 71 -10.64 -0.61 19.99
N ASP A 72 -11.86 -0.73 20.50
CA ASP A 72 -12.19 -1.76 21.49
C ASP A 72 -12.49 -3.11 20.83
N GLU A 73 -12.51 -3.15 19.49
CA GLU A 73 -12.91 -4.31 18.70
C GLU A 73 -11.81 -4.77 17.75
N GLU A 74 -11.84 -6.06 17.44
CA GLU A 74 -11.04 -6.58 16.34
C GLU A 74 -11.55 -6.04 15.00
N ILE A 75 -10.63 -5.84 14.07
CA ILE A 75 -10.97 -5.59 12.68
C ILE A 75 -10.52 -6.76 11.82
N HIS A 76 -11.37 -7.13 10.88
CA HIS A 76 -11.08 -8.14 9.87
C HIS A 76 -11.07 -7.48 8.50
N TYR A 77 -10.15 -7.84 7.63
CA TYR A 77 -10.22 -7.39 6.24
C TYR A 77 -9.95 -8.54 5.28
N LEU A 78 -10.57 -8.42 4.11
CA LEU A 78 -10.23 -9.13 2.89
C LEU A 78 -9.72 -8.11 1.89
N ARG A 79 -8.46 -8.23 1.47
CA ARG A 79 -7.79 -7.27 0.59
C ARG A 79 -8.41 -7.23 -0.81
N GLU A 80 -9.07 -8.30 -1.24
CA GLU A 80 -9.84 -8.34 -2.49
C GLU A 80 -11.04 -7.36 -2.50
N ASN A 81 -11.52 -6.96 -1.32
CA ASN A 81 -12.56 -5.93 -1.19
C ASN A 81 -12.02 -4.51 -1.35
N TRP A 82 -10.70 -4.33 -1.38
CA TRP A 82 -10.08 -3.03 -1.64
C TRP A 82 -10.10 -2.75 -3.13
N TYR A 83 -10.21 -1.46 -3.48
CA TYR A 83 -10.28 -1.06 -4.88
C TYR A 83 -9.74 0.34 -5.11
N ALA A 84 -9.18 0.54 -6.31
CA ALA A 84 -8.89 1.86 -6.82
C ALA A 84 -10.05 2.35 -7.71
N SER A 85 -10.36 3.64 -7.65
CA SER A 85 -11.35 4.28 -8.50
C SER A 85 -10.66 5.25 -9.46
N ILE A 86 -10.86 5.03 -10.77
CA ILE A 86 -10.33 5.88 -11.85
C ILE A 86 -11.51 6.26 -12.71
N ASP A 87 -11.74 7.56 -12.94
CA ASP A 87 -12.88 8.03 -13.72
C ASP A 87 -14.22 7.39 -13.26
N LYS A 88 -14.38 7.24 -11.94
CA LYS A 88 -15.54 6.61 -11.27
C LYS A 88 -15.73 5.11 -11.56
N LYS A 89 -14.76 4.44 -12.18
CA LYS A 89 -14.75 2.98 -12.36
C LYS A 89 -13.90 2.32 -11.30
N LYS A 90 -14.42 1.26 -10.68
CA LYS A 90 -13.70 0.48 -9.66
C LYS A 90 -12.78 -0.55 -10.32
N HIS A 91 -11.55 -0.62 -9.83
CA HIS A 91 -10.52 -1.56 -10.22
C HIS A 91 -10.02 -2.31 -8.99
N SER A 92 -10.14 -3.63 -8.99
CA SER A 92 -9.65 -4.46 -7.89
C SER A 92 -8.14 -4.34 -7.73
N ILE A 93 -7.68 -4.37 -6.48
CA ILE A 93 -6.26 -4.51 -6.15
C ILE A 93 -5.78 -5.91 -6.58
N LYS A 94 -4.53 -6.01 -7.06
CA LYS A 94 -4.00 -7.28 -7.53
C LYS A 94 -3.69 -8.22 -6.37
N THR A 95 -4.22 -9.44 -6.45
CA THR A 95 -3.98 -10.52 -5.49
C THR A 95 -2.64 -11.22 -5.76
N ASN A 96 -2.15 -11.94 -4.77
CA ASN A 96 -1.04 -12.87 -4.86
C ASN A 96 -1.31 -13.92 -5.93
N ASP A 97 -2.53 -14.44 -6.04
CA ASP A 97 -2.90 -15.41 -7.08
C ASP A 97 -2.82 -14.82 -8.49
N TYR A 98 -3.20 -13.54 -8.66
CA TYR A 98 -2.98 -12.84 -9.92
C TYR A 98 -1.49 -12.80 -10.27
N TRP A 99 -0.64 -12.42 -9.32
CA TRP A 99 0.80 -12.31 -9.53
C TRP A 99 1.48 -13.66 -9.73
N LYS A 100 1.07 -14.69 -8.99
CA LYS A 100 1.52 -16.07 -9.18
C LYS A 100 1.34 -16.51 -10.62
N LYS A 101 0.14 -16.31 -11.18
CA LYS A 101 -0.19 -16.64 -12.59
C LYS A 101 0.65 -15.83 -13.58
N GLN A 102 1.01 -14.58 -13.27
CA GLN A 102 1.92 -13.81 -14.14
C GLN A 102 3.35 -14.35 -14.08
N PHE A 103 3.84 -14.70 -12.88
CA PHE A 103 5.20 -15.19 -12.70
C PHE A 103 5.41 -16.63 -13.19
N GLU A 104 4.37 -17.47 -13.21
CA GLU A 104 4.42 -18.81 -13.81
C GLU A 104 4.88 -18.76 -15.27
N LYS A 105 4.44 -17.74 -16.03
CA LYS A 105 4.88 -17.51 -17.41
C LYS A 105 6.38 -17.16 -17.52
N SER A 106 6.95 -16.62 -16.44
CA SER A 106 8.34 -16.14 -16.36
C SER A 106 9.27 -17.12 -15.63
N LYS A 107 8.77 -18.34 -15.33
CA LYS A 107 9.51 -19.45 -14.72
C LYS A 107 10.29 -19.08 -13.44
N ILE A 108 9.64 -18.34 -12.54
CA ILE A 108 10.24 -18.06 -11.22
C ILE A 108 10.39 -19.36 -10.40
N THR A 109 11.41 -19.39 -9.56
CA THR A 109 11.68 -20.44 -8.58
C THR A 109 10.72 -20.37 -7.38
N PRO A 110 10.54 -21.46 -6.63
CA PRO A 110 9.78 -21.44 -5.38
C PRO A 110 10.31 -20.43 -4.35
N ALA A 111 11.63 -20.24 -4.27
CA ALA A 111 12.24 -19.29 -3.34
C ALA A 111 11.89 -17.83 -3.69
N GLN A 112 11.95 -17.48 -4.98
CA GLN A 112 11.51 -16.18 -5.49
C GLN A 112 10.02 -15.95 -5.18
N TRP A 113 9.17 -16.96 -5.40
CA TRP A 113 7.75 -16.87 -5.07
C TRP A 113 7.50 -16.62 -3.58
N ILE A 114 8.18 -17.35 -2.70
CA ILE A 114 8.08 -17.15 -1.25
C ILE A 114 8.51 -15.72 -0.88
N ALA A 115 9.63 -15.25 -1.42
CA ALA A 115 10.15 -13.92 -1.16
C ALA A 115 9.19 -12.81 -1.63
N PHE A 116 8.53 -13.01 -2.78
CA PHE A 116 7.47 -12.12 -3.26
C PHE A 116 6.27 -12.14 -2.32
N ARG A 117 5.66 -13.31 -2.11
CA ARG A 117 4.43 -13.46 -1.32
C ARG A 117 4.57 -12.94 0.11
N LEU A 118 5.70 -13.20 0.78
CA LEU A 118 5.94 -12.75 2.15
C LEU A 118 6.20 -11.23 2.27
N SER A 119 6.48 -10.55 1.16
CA SER A 119 6.59 -9.08 1.15
C SER A 119 5.27 -8.38 0.92
N GLN A 120 4.25 -9.08 0.40
CA GLN A 120 2.96 -8.49 0.11
C GLN A 120 2.13 -8.30 1.37
N MET A 121 1.22 -7.32 1.34
CA MET A 121 0.15 -7.22 2.32
C MET A 121 -0.68 -8.51 2.26
N PRO A 122 -0.97 -9.15 3.41
CA PRO A 122 -1.74 -10.39 3.42
C PRO A 122 -3.11 -10.22 2.78
N GLU A 123 -3.62 -11.27 2.14
CA GLU A 123 -4.95 -11.26 1.50
C GLU A 123 -6.07 -11.10 2.50
N GLU A 124 -5.88 -11.64 3.69
CA GLU A 124 -6.85 -11.64 4.75
C GLU A 124 -6.09 -11.51 6.07
N GLN A 125 -6.60 -10.68 6.97
CA GLN A 125 -6.08 -10.65 8.32
C GLN A 125 -7.10 -10.14 9.32
N VAL A 126 -6.94 -10.61 10.57
CA VAL A 126 -7.63 -10.09 11.74
C VAL A 126 -6.60 -9.35 12.58
N TYR A 127 -6.89 -8.11 12.96
CA TYR A 127 -6.10 -7.33 13.91
C TYR A 127 -6.84 -7.23 15.22
N ALA A 128 -6.18 -7.68 16.29
CA ALA A 128 -6.71 -7.55 17.64
C ALA A 128 -7.02 -6.08 17.99
N ALA A 129 -7.99 -5.88 18.87
CA ALA A 129 -8.26 -4.60 19.51
C ALA A 129 -7.01 -4.04 20.20
N ASN A 130 -6.92 -2.72 20.32
CA ASN A 130 -5.89 -2.04 21.11
C ASN A 130 -4.43 -2.38 20.73
N GLY A 131 -4.12 -2.44 19.43
CA GLY A 131 -2.73 -2.48 18.97
C GLY A 131 -2.42 -3.54 17.92
N GLY A 132 -3.41 -4.22 17.33
CA GLY A 132 -3.17 -5.09 16.18
C GLY A 132 -2.72 -4.27 14.97
N TRP A 133 -1.64 -4.67 14.30
CA TRP A 133 -1.18 -4.02 13.08
C TRP A 133 -0.36 -4.95 12.20
N ASN A 134 -0.27 -4.61 10.91
CA ASN A 134 0.71 -5.20 10.02
C ASN A 134 1.14 -4.18 8.95
N GLN A 135 2.20 -4.55 8.22
CA GLN A 135 2.66 -3.82 7.06
C GLN A 135 2.94 -4.77 5.91
N GLY A 136 2.90 -4.24 4.69
CA GLY A 136 3.24 -5.01 3.51
C GLY A 136 3.28 -4.15 2.27
N ILE A 137 3.43 -4.80 1.12
CA ILE A 137 3.41 -4.17 -0.18
C ILE A 137 2.14 -4.56 -0.92
N PHE A 138 1.54 -3.63 -1.66
CA PHE A 138 0.49 -3.96 -2.62
C PHE A 138 0.68 -3.16 -3.91
N SER A 139 0.03 -3.62 -4.97
CA SER A 139 0.12 -3.01 -6.29
C SER A 139 -1.26 -2.66 -6.82
N VAL A 140 -1.40 -1.45 -7.37
CA VAL A 140 -2.56 -1.00 -8.14
C VAL A 140 -2.21 -1.05 -9.62
N ASN A 141 -3.04 -1.71 -10.42
CA ASN A 141 -2.80 -1.84 -11.85
C ASN A 141 -3.29 -0.61 -12.62
N VAL A 142 -2.58 0.49 -12.40
CA VAL A 142 -2.71 1.76 -13.11
C VAL A 142 -1.36 2.13 -13.72
N PRO A 143 -1.34 2.80 -14.89
CA PRO A 143 -0.10 3.33 -15.43
C PRO A 143 0.53 4.35 -14.50
N HIS A 144 1.87 4.41 -14.48
CA HIS A 144 2.60 5.52 -13.92
C HIS A 144 2.17 6.86 -14.54
N GLY A 145 2.11 7.90 -13.71
CA GLY A 145 1.53 9.21 -14.02
C GLY A 145 0.01 9.32 -13.80
N SER A 146 -0.66 8.25 -13.37
CA SER A 146 -2.11 8.25 -13.10
C SER A 146 -2.44 8.78 -11.70
N THR A 147 -3.64 9.34 -11.55
CA THR A 147 -4.23 9.68 -10.24
C THR A 147 -5.51 8.88 -10.05
N PHE A 148 -5.76 8.41 -8.83
CA PHE A 148 -6.91 7.57 -8.49
C PHE A 148 -7.31 7.75 -7.03
N ASP A 149 -8.52 7.33 -6.67
CA ASP A 149 -8.93 7.23 -5.27
C ASP A 149 -8.77 5.77 -4.81
N LEU A 150 -8.20 5.53 -3.62
CA LEU A 150 -8.01 4.20 -3.06
C LEU A 150 -8.99 3.97 -1.91
N SER A 151 -9.88 3.00 -2.07
CA SER A 151 -10.80 2.57 -1.02
C SER A 151 -10.31 1.30 -0.32
N ILE A 152 -10.23 1.39 1.00
CA ILE A 152 -9.85 0.33 1.93
C ILE A 152 -11.09 -0.07 2.70
N VAL A 153 -11.35 -1.38 2.74
CA VAL A 153 -12.56 -1.95 3.34
C VAL A 153 -12.15 -2.93 4.44
N TRP A 154 -12.83 -2.83 5.58
CA TRP A 154 -12.70 -3.76 6.70
C TRP A 154 -14.07 -4.00 7.35
N ASP A 155 -14.16 -5.07 8.12
CA ASP A 155 -15.28 -5.40 8.97
C ASP A 155 -14.91 -5.12 10.43
N GLU A 156 -15.87 -4.59 11.17
CA GLU A 156 -15.84 -4.47 12.63
C GLU A 156 -17.21 -4.94 13.15
N LYS A 157 -17.24 -6.04 13.92
CA LYS A 157 -18.48 -6.64 14.45
C LYS A 157 -19.55 -6.95 13.39
N GLY A 158 -19.17 -7.42 12.20
CA GLY A 158 -20.10 -7.70 11.11
C GLY A 158 -20.62 -6.45 10.39
N LYS A 159 -20.08 -5.27 10.72
CA LYS A 159 -20.35 -4.02 10.02
C LYS A 159 -19.17 -3.69 9.10
N GLN A 160 -19.46 -3.65 7.81
CA GLN A 160 -18.50 -3.18 6.82
C GLN A 160 -18.24 -1.67 6.96
N ASN A 161 -16.97 -1.31 7.03
CA ASN A 161 -16.45 0.04 7.06
C ASN A 161 -15.56 0.27 5.83
N GLU A 162 -15.56 1.51 5.34
CA GLU A 162 -14.73 1.93 4.21
C GLU A 162 -14.03 3.27 4.50
N LEU A 163 -12.77 3.38 4.06
CA LEU A 163 -11.96 4.59 4.07
C LEU A 163 -11.42 4.83 2.66
N THR A 164 -11.60 6.05 2.13
CA THR A 164 -11.12 6.42 0.79
C THR A 164 -10.03 7.48 0.87
N LEU A 165 -8.85 7.14 0.34
CA LEU A 165 -7.75 8.06 0.09
C LEU A 165 -7.99 8.70 -1.27
N GLN A 166 -8.25 10.02 -1.27
CA GLN A 166 -8.50 10.76 -2.50
C GLN A 166 -7.21 11.22 -3.15
N GLY A 167 -7.16 11.19 -4.49
CA GLY A 167 -6.05 11.76 -5.24
C GLY A 167 -4.71 11.08 -5.00
N VAL A 168 -4.72 9.75 -4.77
CA VAL A 168 -3.51 8.94 -4.72
C VAL A 168 -2.81 9.03 -6.06
N SER A 169 -1.54 9.42 -6.04
CA SER A 169 -0.74 9.61 -7.25
C SER A 169 0.16 8.40 -7.48
N CYS A 170 0.12 7.87 -8.70
CA CYS A 170 1.18 7.02 -9.20
C CYS A 170 2.24 7.87 -9.88
N GLU A 171 3.31 8.21 -9.16
CA GLU A 171 4.45 8.96 -9.70
C GLU A 171 5.08 8.25 -10.90
N LYS A 172 5.68 9.06 -11.79
CA LYS A 172 6.35 8.63 -13.02
C LYS A 172 7.69 7.94 -12.78
#